data_AF-A0A2M8GCJ6-F1
#
_entry.id   AF-A0A2M8GCJ6-F1
#
_cell.length_a   1.000
_cell.length_b   1.000
_cell.length_c   1.000
_cell.angle_alpha   90.00
_cell.angle_beta   90.00
_cell.angle_gamma   90.00
#
_symmetry.space_group_name_H-M   'P 1'
#
loop_
_entity.id
_entity.type
_entity.pdbx_description
1 polymer ?
#
loop_
_entity_poly.entity_id
_entity_poly.type
_entity_poly.pdbx_seq_one_letter_code
_entity_poly.pdbx_strand_id
1 'polypeptide(L)'
;MADSLLSMRTDQIPSLFRLKTIYYILPFWLVAILCLNDNITPHDLGYYIKSGELIIENMAILKHDVFTHTFAGLEYINSGWLSQVLMAFCEKAGGLKLFVIMKTALLLIAMSVIYHFIWKMTRHYKIALIFIAYAVALGFTNWNIRPQLFTIPIFAFFYSYLYRTRMITNSSILLFSLLMVLWVNLHSSFPLGIILVGIFLVGEAGEKYYRERSIKYLIRDTYLKRLFFLLIILASVTLINPYGV
;
A
#
# COMPACT_ATOMS: atom_id res chain seq x y z
N MET A 1 21.88 36.52 30.39
CA MET A 1 20.88 37.49 29.86
C MET A 1 20.57 37.28 28.37
N ALA A 2 21.49 36.71 27.56
CA ALA A 2 21.21 36.35 26.15
C ALA A 2 20.30 35.10 26.01
N ASP A 3 20.46 34.09 26.87
CA ASP A 3 19.68 32.85 26.80
C ASP A 3 18.19 33.04 27.14
N SER A 4 17.86 34.01 28.00
CA SER A 4 16.46 34.32 28.35
C SER A 4 15.72 35.00 27.19
N LEU A 5 16.41 35.80 26.37
CA LEU A 5 15.82 36.49 25.21
C LEU A 5 15.59 35.56 24.01
N LEU A 6 16.43 34.51 23.84
CA LEU A 6 16.23 33.49 22.81
C LEU A 6 15.05 32.56 23.13
N SER A 7 14.83 32.23 24.41
CA SER A 7 13.72 31.38 24.83
C SER A 7 12.33 32.02 24.67
N MET A 8 12.23 33.35 24.81
CA MET A 8 10.95 34.06 24.69
C MET A 8 10.43 34.19 23.24
N ARG A 9 11.27 33.97 22.23
CA ARG A 9 10.92 34.23 20.82
C ARG A 9 10.30 33.03 20.10
N THR A 10 10.50 31.81 20.61
CA THR A 10 10.01 30.59 19.95
C THR A 10 8.53 30.31 20.18
N ASP A 11 7.96 30.88 21.25
CA ASP A 11 6.58 30.60 21.66
C ASP A 11 5.54 31.46 20.93
N GLN A 12 6.01 32.53 20.26
CA GLN A 12 5.19 33.42 19.43
C GLN A 12 5.09 32.98 17.96
N ILE A 13 5.93 32.04 17.52
CA ILE A 13 5.89 31.52 16.16
C ILE A 13 4.73 30.51 16.08
N PRO A 14 3.71 30.74 15.24
CA PRO A 14 2.62 29.78 15.08
C PRO A 14 3.18 28.39 14.80
N SER A 15 2.55 27.34 15.33
CA SER A 15 3.05 25.95 15.22
C SER A 15 3.40 25.55 13.79
N LEU A 16 2.68 26.08 12.81
CA LEU A 16 2.93 25.92 11.37
C LEU A 16 4.31 26.41 10.89
N PHE A 17 4.87 27.46 11.49
CA PHE A 17 6.14 28.07 11.06
C PHE A 17 7.36 27.57 11.86
N ARG A 18 7.20 26.58 12.73
CA ARG A 18 8.34 25.98 13.43
C ARG A 18 9.14 25.09 12.48
N LEU A 19 10.46 25.06 12.64
CA LEU A 19 11.37 24.16 11.91
C LEU A 19 10.89 22.70 11.88
N LYS A 20 10.29 22.21 12.97
CA LYS A 20 9.73 20.85 13.06
C LYS A 20 8.64 20.60 12.01
N THR A 21 7.84 21.61 11.69
CA THR A 21 6.75 21.54 10.71
C THR A 21 7.27 21.33 9.30
N ILE A 22 8.43 21.91 8.96
CA ILE A 22 9.11 21.63 7.69
C ILE A 22 9.36 20.13 7.54
N TYR A 23 9.87 19.44 8.57
CA TYR A 23 10.12 18.00 8.49
C TYR A 23 8.85 17.14 8.37
N TYR A 24 7.71 17.63 8.86
CA TYR A 24 6.43 16.95 8.69
C TYR A 24 5.87 17.12 7.29
N ILE A 25 6.11 18.24 6.61
CA ILE A 25 5.48 18.53 5.31
C ILE A 25 6.41 18.24 4.14
N LEU A 26 7.73 18.45 4.30
CA LEU A 26 8.76 18.23 3.28
C LEU A 26 8.71 16.85 2.60
N PRO A 27 8.53 15.70 3.29
CA PRO A 27 8.49 14.41 2.60
C PRO A 27 7.28 14.30 1.67
N PHE A 28 6.14 14.89 2.04
CA PHE A 28 4.94 14.92 1.22
C PHE A 28 5.08 15.87 0.03
N TRP A 29 5.70 17.03 0.24
CA TRP A 29 6.04 17.95 -0.84
C TRP A 29 6.99 17.31 -1.85
N LEU A 30 8.01 16.59 -1.40
CA LEU A 30 8.95 15.89 -2.27
C LEU A 30 8.22 14.89 -3.18
N VAL A 31 7.37 14.03 -2.60
CA VAL A 31 6.57 13.06 -3.35
C VAL A 31 5.64 13.76 -4.34
N ALA A 32 4.95 14.82 -3.89
CA ALA A 32 4.02 15.57 -4.74
C ALA A 32 4.73 16.23 -5.92
N ILE A 33 5.85 16.92 -5.70
CA ILE A 33 6.63 17.58 -6.76
C ILE A 33 7.12 16.56 -7.78
N LEU A 34 7.67 15.43 -7.33
CA LEU A 34 8.13 14.37 -8.22
C LEU A 34 6.97 13.80 -9.04
N CYS A 35 5.81 13.53 -8.42
CA CYS A 35 4.68 12.96 -9.14
C CYS A 35 4.04 13.93 -10.14
N LEU A 36 3.99 15.23 -9.80
CA LEU A 36 3.36 16.29 -10.60
C LEU A 36 4.22 16.74 -11.77
N ASN A 37 5.55 16.66 -11.64
CA ASN A 37 6.50 16.98 -12.72
C ASN A 37 6.84 15.78 -13.61
N ASP A 38 6.39 14.58 -13.25
CA ASP A 38 6.68 13.35 -13.98
C ASP A 38 5.82 13.27 -15.25
N ASN A 39 6.48 13.01 -16.38
CA ASN A 39 5.80 12.78 -17.64
C ASN A 39 5.20 11.37 -17.63
N ILE A 40 3.94 11.24 -18.01
CA ILE A 40 3.31 9.93 -18.13
C ILE A 40 3.99 9.18 -19.28
N THR A 41 4.73 8.14 -18.95
CA THR A 41 5.26 7.19 -19.93
C THR A 41 4.17 6.14 -20.22
N PRO A 42 3.61 6.10 -21.44
CA PRO A 42 2.50 5.23 -21.75
C PRO A 42 3.01 3.83 -22.12
N HIS A 43 3.65 3.13 -21.17
CA HIS A 43 4.11 1.76 -21.39
C HIS A 43 2.93 0.86 -21.77
N ASP A 44 2.05 0.63 -20.79
CA ASP A 44 0.89 -0.26 -20.93
C ASP A 44 -0.42 0.44 -20.51
N LEU A 45 -0.36 1.76 -20.29
CA LEU A 45 -1.49 2.54 -19.78
C LEU A 45 -2.71 2.45 -20.70
N GLY A 46 -2.50 2.54 -22.02
CA GLY A 46 -3.56 2.39 -23.02
C GLY A 46 -4.23 1.03 -22.97
N TYR A 47 -3.47 -0.05 -22.74
CA TYR A 47 -4.01 -1.40 -22.56
C TYR A 47 -4.95 -1.45 -21.36
N TYR A 48 -4.55 -0.90 -20.21
CA TYR A 48 -5.39 -0.93 -19.00
C TYR A 48 -6.67 -0.10 -19.15
N ILE A 49 -6.57 1.08 -19.74
CA ILE A 49 -7.73 1.95 -20.02
C ILE A 49 -8.68 1.22 -20.95
N LYS A 50 -8.18 0.73 -22.09
CA LYS A 50 -9.04 0.09 -23.09
C LYS A 50 -9.66 -1.22 -22.59
N SER A 51 -8.92 -1.98 -21.80
CA SER A 51 -9.46 -3.16 -21.08
C SER A 51 -10.62 -2.75 -20.18
N GLY A 52 -10.47 -1.69 -19.39
CA GLY A 52 -11.50 -1.19 -18.49
C GLY A 52 -12.74 -0.68 -19.21
N GLU A 53 -12.57 0.04 -20.33
CA GLU A 53 -13.67 0.47 -21.20
C GLU A 53 -14.47 -0.73 -21.71
N LEU A 54 -13.80 -1.75 -22.24
CA LEU A 54 -14.47 -2.96 -22.73
C LEU A 54 -15.20 -3.71 -21.60
N ILE A 55 -14.66 -3.73 -20.39
CA ILE A 55 -15.35 -4.33 -19.23
C ILE A 55 -16.64 -3.59 -18.91
N ILE A 56 -16.59 -2.25 -18.90
CA ILE A 56 -17.75 -1.39 -18.62
C ILE A 56 -18.79 -1.50 -19.74
N GLU A 57 -18.38 -1.44 -21.00
CA GLU A 57 -19.26 -1.50 -22.17
C GLU A 57 -19.98 -2.85 -22.27
N ASN A 58 -19.26 -3.96 -22.05
CA ASN A 58 -19.83 -5.31 -22.16
C ASN A 58 -20.45 -5.81 -20.85
N MET A 59 -20.31 -5.07 -19.74
CA MET A 59 -20.71 -5.49 -18.39
C MET A 59 -20.14 -6.87 -18.01
N ALA A 60 -18.94 -7.18 -18.51
CA ALA A 60 -18.33 -8.50 -18.41
C ALA A 60 -16.81 -8.38 -18.29
N ILE A 61 -16.23 -9.17 -17.39
CA ILE A 61 -14.78 -9.19 -17.18
C ILE A 61 -14.12 -9.93 -18.34
N LEU A 62 -13.05 -9.33 -18.90
CA LEU A 62 -12.31 -9.92 -20.00
C LEU A 62 -11.64 -11.23 -19.55
N LYS A 63 -12.07 -12.34 -20.16
CA LYS A 63 -11.47 -13.67 -19.95
C LYS A 63 -10.51 -14.09 -21.07
N HIS A 64 -10.52 -13.38 -22.20
CA HIS A 64 -9.71 -13.67 -23.36
C HIS A 64 -8.91 -12.43 -23.79
N ASP A 65 -7.69 -12.63 -24.25
CA ASP A 65 -6.84 -11.55 -24.74
C ASP A 65 -7.43 -10.98 -26.04
N VAL A 66 -7.69 -9.67 -26.05
CA VAL A 66 -8.27 -8.95 -27.19
C VAL A 66 -7.29 -7.99 -27.86
N PHE A 67 -6.09 -7.80 -27.30
CA PHE A 67 -5.15 -6.78 -27.75
C PHE A 67 -3.85 -7.37 -28.32
N THR A 68 -3.43 -8.53 -27.85
CA THR A 68 -2.16 -9.14 -28.25
C THR A 68 -2.31 -9.89 -29.57
N HIS A 69 -1.62 -9.44 -30.63
CA HIS A 69 -1.71 -10.03 -31.97
C HIS A 69 -1.44 -11.55 -31.99
N THR A 70 -0.41 -12.03 -31.28
CA THR A 70 0.00 -13.45 -31.32
C THR A 70 -0.83 -14.37 -30.43
N PHE A 71 -1.58 -13.82 -29.47
CA PHE A 71 -2.32 -14.58 -28.46
C PHE A 71 -3.81 -14.17 -28.40
N ALA A 72 -4.28 -13.45 -29.41
CA ALA A 72 -5.66 -13.00 -29.49
C ALA A 72 -6.62 -14.19 -29.38
N GLY A 73 -7.63 -14.05 -28.53
CA GLY A 73 -8.64 -15.08 -28.26
C GLY A 73 -8.19 -16.15 -27.26
N LEU A 74 -6.95 -16.17 -26.78
CA LEU A 74 -6.54 -17.08 -25.71
C LEU A 74 -7.08 -16.63 -24.36
N GLU A 75 -7.45 -17.60 -23.53
CA GLU A 75 -7.86 -17.33 -22.15
C GLU A 75 -6.70 -16.79 -21.30
N TYR A 76 -6.99 -15.78 -20.48
CA TYR A 76 -6.04 -15.27 -19.48
C TYR A 76 -6.76 -14.85 -18.19
N ILE A 77 -6.00 -14.87 -17.09
CA ILE A 77 -6.50 -14.42 -15.79
C ILE A 77 -6.31 -12.90 -15.69
N ASN A 78 -7.40 -12.16 -15.74
CA ASN A 78 -7.39 -10.71 -15.54
C ASN A 78 -7.45 -10.37 -14.04
N SER A 79 -6.36 -10.61 -13.33
CA SER A 79 -6.21 -10.31 -11.90
C SER A 79 -6.28 -8.82 -11.55
N GLY A 80 -6.27 -7.93 -12.55
CA GLY A 80 -6.28 -6.48 -12.38
C GLY A 80 -7.53 -5.79 -12.92
N TRP A 81 -8.62 -6.53 -13.12
CA TRP A 81 -9.85 -6.02 -13.75
C TRP A 81 -10.42 -4.79 -13.02
N LEU A 82 -10.37 -4.76 -11.68
CA LEU A 82 -10.92 -3.62 -10.93
C LEU A 82 -10.06 -2.38 -11.13
N SER A 83 -8.74 -2.53 -11.15
CA SER A 83 -7.85 -1.43 -11.48
C SER A 83 -8.10 -0.92 -12.90
N GLN A 84 -8.33 -1.79 -13.87
CA GLN A 84 -8.66 -1.39 -15.24
C GLN A 84 -9.95 -0.58 -15.30
N VAL A 85 -11.01 -1.02 -14.60
CA VAL A 85 -12.28 -0.28 -14.49
C VAL A 85 -12.07 1.09 -13.85
N LEU A 86 -11.32 1.16 -12.73
CA LEU A 86 -11.00 2.43 -12.06
C LEU A 86 -10.19 3.36 -12.97
N MET A 87 -9.27 2.81 -13.76
CA MET A 87 -8.46 3.57 -14.70
C MET A 87 -9.29 4.09 -15.88
N ALA A 88 -10.20 3.29 -16.45
CA ALA A 88 -11.13 3.75 -17.47
C ALA A 88 -12.05 4.87 -16.95
N PHE A 89 -12.56 4.75 -15.71
CA PHE A 89 -13.32 5.84 -15.08
C PHE A 89 -12.48 7.10 -14.89
N CYS A 90 -11.22 6.96 -14.45
CA CYS A 90 -10.29 8.08 -14.28
C CYS A 90 -10.00 8.80 -15.61
N GLU A 91 -9.81 8.04 -16.69
CA GLU A 91 -9.67 8.59 -18.04
C GLU A 91 -10.92 9.40 -18.43
N LYS A 92 -12.10 8.79 -18.33
CA LYS A 92 -13.36 9.41 -18.73
C LYS A 92 -13.71 10.66 -17.93
N ALA A 93 -13.37 10.68 -16.64
CA ALA A 93 -13.74 11.77 -15.73
C ALA A 93 -12.80 12.98 -15.81
N GLY A 94 -11.51 12.80 -16.11
CA GLY A 94 -10.55 13.90 -16.08
C GLY A 94 -9.24 13.67 -16.83
N GLY A 95 -9.18 12.63 -17.67
CA GLY A 95 -8.06 12.30 -18.53
C GLY A 95 -6.73 12.15 -17.78
N LEU A 96 -5.64 12.49 -18.47
CA LEU A 96 -4.27 12.38 -17.95
C LEU A 96 -4.05 13.17 -16.64
N LYS A 97 -4.72 14.32 -16.47
CA LYS A 97 -4.59 15.13 -15.25
C LYS A 97 -5.10 14.38 -14.03
N LEU A 98 -6.25 13.71 -14.16
CA LEU A 98 -6.82 12.95 -13.04
C LEU A 98 -5.95 11.73 -12.70
N PHE A 99 -5.30 11.11 -13.68
CA PHE A 99 -4.33 10.04 -13.41
C PHE A 99 -3.13 10.52 -12.57
N VAL A 100 -2.59 11.70 -12.88
CA VAL A 100 -1.49 12.28 -12.08
C VAL A 100 -1.96 12.54 -10.65
N ILE A 101 -3.17 13.08 -10.47
CA ILE A 101 -3.76 13.32 -9.15
C ILE A 101 -3.96 12.00 -8.40
N MET A 102 -4.51 10.97 -9.05
CA MET A 102 -4.73 9.64 -8.48
C MET A 102 -3.40 8.99 -8.05
N LYS A 103 -2.39 8.96 -8.93
CA LYS A 103 -1.03 8.48 -8.63
C LYS A 103 -0.48 9.19 -7.40
N THR A 104 -0.54 10.52 -7.41
CA THR A 104 -0.02 11.36 -6.33
C THR A 104 -0.74 11.05 -5.02
N ALA A 105 -2.06 10.95 -5.03
CA ALA A 105 -2.85 10.64 -3.83
C ALA A 105 -2.51 9.26 -3.26
N LEU A 106 -2.44 8.21 -4.09
CA LEU A 106 -2.08 6.86 -3.66
C LEU A 106 -0.67 6.82 -3.03
N LEU A 107 0.31 7.43 -3.69
CA LEU A 107 1.68 7.47 -3.17
C LEU A 107 1.78 8.31 -1.89
N LEU A 108 1.07 9.43 -1.79
CA LEU A 108 1.02 10.21 -0.56
C LEU A 108 0.41 9.41 0.59
N ILE A 109 -0.68 8.67 0.37
CA ILE A 109 -1.28 7.79 1.40
C ILE A 109 -0.25 6.75 1.86
N ALA A 110 0.41 6.05 0.93
CA ALA A 110 1.44 5.07 1.26
C ALA A 110 2.58 5.69 2.08
N MET A 111 3.09 6.84 1.64
CA MET A 111 4.17 7.55 2.32
C MET A 111 3.74 8.10 3.68
N SER A 112 2.47 8.51 3.85
CA SER A 112 1.92 8.92 5.15
C SER A 112 1.90 7.77 6.14
N VAL A 113 1.49 6.57 5.69
CA VAL A 113 1.48 5.36 6.52
C VAL A 113 2.90 5.00 6.95
N ILE A 114 3.86 4.97 6.01
CA ILE A 114 5.27 4.67 6.29
C ILE A 114 5.89 5.72 7.21
N TYR A 115 5.68 7.01 6.93
CA TYR A 115 6.19 8.10 7.76
C TYR A 115 5.66 8.01 9.19
N HIS A 116 4.35 7.81 9.35
CA HIS A 116 3.73 7.67 10.66
C HIS A 116 4.27 6.46 11.42
N PHE A 117 4.46 5.33 10.71
CA PHE A 117 5.06 4.12 11.26
C PHE A 117 6.47 4.38 11.83
N ILE A 118 7.36 4.94 11.01
CA ILE A 118 8.75 5.21 11.41
C ILE A 118 8.80 6.25 12.53
N TRP A 119 8.00 7.31 12.45
CA TRP A 119 7.91 8.32 13.49
C TRP A 119 7.42 7.72 14.82
N LYS A 120 6.43 6.82 14.82
CA LYS A 120 5.97 6.17 16.05
C LYS A 120 7.04 5.28 16.68
N MET A 121 7.84 4.61 15.85
CA MET A 121 8.92 3.72 16.30
C MET A 121 10.12 4.50 16.84
N THR A 122 10.52 5.58 16.17
CA THR A 122 11.76 6.31 16.47
C THR A 122 11.54 7.55 17.34
N ARG A 123 10.33 8.14 17.31
CA ARG A 123 10.01 9.48 17.84
C ARG A 123 10.92 10.59 17.27
N HIS A 124 11.57 10.35 16.13
CA HIS A 124 12.50 11.27 15.49
C HIS A 124 12.10 11.54 14.03
N TYR A 125 11.54 12.73 13.78
CA TYR A 125 11.08 13.16 12.46
C TYR A 125 12.20 13.21 11.41
N LYS A 126 13.46 13.48 11.81
CA LYS A 126 14.60 13.47 10.89
C LYS A 126 14.90 12.07 10.34
N ILE A 127 14.80 11.05 11.20
CA ILE A 127 14.97 9.65 10.79
C ILE A 127 13.84 9.26 9.84
N ALA A 128 12.60 9.59 10.19
CA ALA A 128 11.45 9.36 9.30
C ALA A 128 11.63 10.03 7.93
N LEU A 129 12.13 11.26 7.88
CA LEU A 129 12.42 11.96 6.63
C LEU A 129 13.49 11.24 5.79
N ILE A 130 14.61 10.82 6.39
CA ILE A 130 15.69 10.10 5.69
C ILE A 130 15.15 8.81 5.06
N PHE A 131 14.37 8.04 5.80
CA PHE A 131 13.79 6.79 5.28
C PHE A 131 12.72 7.03 4.22
N ILE A 132 11.94 8.11 4.30
CA ILE A 132 11.03 8.48 3.20
C ILE A 132 11.83 8.88 1.96
N ALA A 133 12.87 9.71 2.10
CA ALA A 133 13.73 10.08 0.98
C ALA A 133 14.38 8.82 0.34
N TYR A 134 14.78 7.85 1.16
CA TYR A 134 15.28 6.57 0.70
C TYR A 134 14.19 5.75 -0.04
N ALA A 135 12.98 5.65 0.51
CA ALA A 135 11.86 4.98 -0.15
C ALA A 135 11.49 5.62 -1.49
N VAL A 136 11.53 6.96 -1.57
CA VAL A 136 11.35 7.73 -2.80
C VAL A 136 12.45 7.38 -3.80
N ALA A 137 13.72 7.39 -3.37
CA ALA A 137 14.87 7.07 -4.24
C ALA A 137 14.84 5.63 -4.77
N LEU A 138 14.31 4.67 -4.01
CA LEU A 138 14.12 3.30 -4.48
C LEU A 138 12.89 3.14 -5.39
N GLY A 139 11.84 3.92 -5.13
CA GLY A 139 10.54 3.74 -5.77
C GLY A 139 10.33 4.54 -7.06
N PHE A 140 10.99 5.69 -7.22
CA PHE A 140 10.62 6.67 -8.26
C PHE A 140 10.66 6.11 -9.68
N THR A 141 11.55 5.17 -9.98
CA THR A 141 11.65 4.52 -11.30
C THR A 141 10.47 3.62 -11.63
N ASN A 142 9.65 3.27 -10.63
CA ASN A 142 8.52 2.36 -10.78
C ASN A 142 7.19 3.00 -10.34
N TRP A 143 7.09 4.33 -10.35
CA TRP A 143 5.86 5.07 -10.07
C TRP A 143 4.99 5.31 -11.31
N ASN A 144 5.24 4.57 -12.38
CA ASN A 144 4.39 4.61 -13.58
C ASN A 144 2.94 4.25 -13.26
N ILE A 145 1.99 4.84 -14.01
CA ILE A 145 0.56 4.58 -13.81
C ILE A 145 0.25 3.15 -14.24
N ARG A 146 0.25 2.25 -13.26
CA ARG A 146 -0.04 0.82 -13.39
C ARG A 146 -0.95 0.34 -12.26
N PRO A 147 -1.69 -0.75 -12.44
CA PRO A 147 -2.53 -1.35 -11.39
C PRO A 147 -1.83 -1.57 -10.03
N GLN A 148 -0.53 -1.86 -10.03
CA GLN A 148 0.26 -2.02 -8.80
C GLN A 148 0.15 -0.81 -7.85
N LEU A 149 0.01 0.42 -8.36
CA LEU A 149 -0.06 1.64 -7.54
C LEU A 149 -1.19 1.60 -6.49
N PHE A 150 -2.33 1.00 -6.82
CA PHE A 150 -3.47 0.89 -5.89
C PHE A 150 -3.14 0.02 -4.66
N THR A 151 -2.13 -0.85 -4.77
CA THR A 151 -1.81 -1.86 -3.75
C THR A 151 -0.69 -1.45 -2.81
N ILE A 152 0.13 -0.46 -3.20
CA ILE A 152 1.22 0.07 -2.37
C ILE A 152 0.70 0.58 -1.01
N PRO A 153 -0.39 1.36 -0.93
CA PRO A 153 -0.94 1.80 0.36
C PRO A 153 -1.44 0.64 1.22
N ILE A 154 -2.05 -0.37 0.59
CA ILE A 154 -2.58 -1.55 1.28
C ILE A 154 -1.43 -2.34 1.92
N PHE A 155 -0.36 -2.60 1.17
CA PHE A 155 0.82 -3.29 1.68
C PHE A 155 1.51 -2.50 2.80
N ALA A 156 1.68 -1.19 2.62
CA ALA A 156 2.23 -0.31 3.66
C ALA A 156 1.42 -0.37 4.95
N PHE A 157 0.09 -0.42 4.85
CA PHE A 157 -0.81 -0.60 5.99
C PHE A 157 -0.63 -1.98 6.64
N PHE A 158 -0.64 -3.06 5.87
CA PHE A 158 -0.44 -4.43 6.38
C PHE A 158 0.84 -4.51 7.21
N TYR A 159 1.98 -4.08 6.64
CA TYR A 159 3.27 -4.09 7.33
C TYR A 159 3.26 -3.24 8.60
N SER A 160 2.82 -1.98 8.48
CA SER A 160 2.84 -1.04 9.60
C SER A 160 1.96 -1.49 10.76
N TYR A 161 0.82 -2.10 10.46
CA TYR A 161 -0.09 -2.64 11.46
C TYR A 161 0.53 -3.86 12.15
N LEU A 162 0.90 -4.90 11.39
CA LEU A 162 1.43 -6.15 11.93
C LEU A 162 2.68 -5.93 12.79
N TYR A 163 3.57 -5.03 12.38
CA TYR A 163 4.76 -4.71 13.17
C TYR A 163 4.43 -4.02 14.49
N ARG A 164 3.52 -3.04 14.46
CA ARG A 164 3.25 -2.18 15.61
C ARG A 164 2.36 -2.84 16.65
N THR A 165 1.45 -3.72 16.24
CA THR A 165 0.50 -4.36 17.14
C THR A 165 0.86 -5.81 17.43
N ARG A 166 0.95 -6.14 18.72
CA ARG A 166 0.99 -7.52 19.20
C ARG A 166 -0.40 -8.04 19.58
N MET A 167 -1.43 -7.46 18.96
CA MET A 167 -2.83 -7.82 19.14
C MET A 167 -3.55 -7.81 17.79
N ILE A 168 -4.18 -8.93 17.47
CA ILE A 168 -5.05 -9.07 16.30
C ILE A 168 -6.49 -9.19 16.79
N THR A 169 -7.28 -8.14 16.57
CA THR A 169 -8.68 -8.07 16.99
C THR A 169 -9.63 -8.54 15.89
N ASN A 170 -10.91 -8.76 16.22
CA ASN A 170 -11.94 -9.08 15.20
C ASN A 170 -12.07 -7.97 14.15
N SER A 171 -12.04 -6.70 14.58
CA SER A 171 -12.10 -5.55 13.68
C SER A 171 -10.89 -5.49 12.74
N SER A 172 -9.71 -5.87 13.25
CA SER A 172 -8.49 -5.97 12.44
C SER A 172 -8.62 -7.07 11.39
N ILE A 173 -9.12 -8.25 11.77
CA ILE A 173 -9.34 -9.36 10.84
C ILE A 173 -10.31 -8.94 9.75
N LEU A 174 -11.43 -8.30 10.10
CA LEU A 174 -12.39 -7.78 9.13
C LEU A 174 -11.74 -6.78 8.19
N LEU A 175 -11.00 -5.79 8.71
CA LEU A 175 -10.32 -4.79 7.89
C LEU A 175 -9.30 -5.41 6.93
N PHE A 176 -8.45 -6.32 7.42
CA PHE A 176 -7.48 -7.03 6.57
C PHE A 176 -8.18 -7.87 5.50
N SER A 177 -9.30 -8.51 5.83
CA SER A 177 -10.09 -9.30 4.89
C SER A 177 -10.67 -8.43 3.79
N LEU A 178 -11.31 -7.30 4.14
CA LEU A 178 -11.87 -6.35 3.18
C LEU A 178 -10.78 -5.77 2.27
N LEU A 179 -9.63 -5.42 2.84
CA LEU A 179 -8.48 -4.94 2.06
C LEU A 179 -7.89 -6.02 1.15
N MET A 180 -7.90 -7.29 1.57
CA MET A 180 -7.43 -8.40 0.73
C MET A 180 -8.41 -8.69 -0.42
N VAL A 181 -9.72 -8.66 -0.17
CA VAL A 181 -10.74 -8.76 -1.24
C VAL A 181 -10.57 -7.62 -2.25
N LEU A 182 -10.31 -6.41 -1.76
CA LEU A 182 -10.00 -5.29 -2.63
C LEU A 182 -8.70 -5.56 -3.43
N TRP A 183 -7.62 -5.98 -2.76
CA TRP A 183 -6.32 -6.21 -3.38
C TRP A 183 -6.35 -7.31 -4.44
N VAL A 184 -6.94 -8.48 -4.18
CA VAL A 184 -6.99 -9.59 -5.14
C VAL A 184 -7.69 -9.22 -6.46
N ASN A 185 -8.59 -8.23 -6.43
CA ASN A 185 -9.25 -7.70 -7.62
C ASN A 185 -8.51 -6.53 -8.28
N LEU A 186 -7.58 -5.87 -7.56
CA LEU A 186 -6.75 -4.77 -8.07
C LEU A 186 -5.47 -5.25 -8.77
N HIS A 187 -4.78 -6.26 -8.22
CA HIS A 187 -3.47 -6.67 -8.73
C HIS A 187 -3.07 -8.08 -8.30
N SER A 188 -2.33 -8.80 -9.15
CA SER A 188 -1.78 -10.14 -8.88
C SER A 188 -0.72 -10.19 -7.78
N SER A 189 -0.28 -9.06 -7.23
CA SER A 189 0.66 -9.02 -6.11
C SER A 189 0.04 -9.34 -4.75
N PHE A 190 -1.26 -9.64 -4.67
CA PHE A 190 -1.95 -9.98 -3.43
C PHE A 190 -1.29 -11.09 -2.60
N PRO A 191 -0.57 -12.11 -3.16
CA PRO A 191 0.12 -13.11 -2.35
C PRO A 191 1.15 -12.50 -1.40
N LEU A 192 1.69 -11.31 -1.70
CA LEU A 192 2.59 -10.59 -0.80
C LEU A 192 1.96 -10.27 0.55
N GLY A 193 0.64 -10.02 0.61
CA GLY A 193 -0.06 -9.80 1.87
C GLY A 193 -0.13 -11.07 2.73
N ILE A 194 -0.35 -12.23 2.10
CA ILE A 194 -0.37 -13.54 2.78
C ILE A 194 1.04 -13.89 3.27
N ILE A 195 2.04 -13.78 2.38
CA ILE A 195 3.44 -14.03 2.70
C ILE A 195 3.87 -13.16 3.88
N LEU A 196 3.49 -11.89 3.89
CA LEU A 196 3.82 -10.97 4.98
C LEU A 196 3.26 -11.43 6.33
N VAL A 197 1.97 -11.81 6.39
CA VAL A 197 1.37 -12.37 7.62
C VAL A 197 2.08 -13.67 8.02
N GLY A 198 2.45 -14.52 7.06
CA GLY A 198 3.24 -15.72 7.30
C GLY A 198 4.62 -15.45 7.90
N ILE A 199 5.33 -14.44 7.40
CA ILE A 199 6.64 -14.01 7.95
C ILE A 199 6.48 -13.57 9.41
N PHE A 200 5.47 -12.77 9.73
CA PHE A 200 5.20 -12.36 11.11
C PHE A 200 4.87 -13.58 11.99
N LEU A 201 4.00 -14.48 11.53
CA LEU A 201 3.66 -15.68 12.28
C LEU A 201 4.90 -16.55 12.59
N VAL A 202 5.74 -16.81 11.59
CA VAL A 202 6.95 -17.64 11.73
C VAL A 202 8.00 -16.93 12.59
N GLY A 203 8.21 -15.63 12.39
CA GLY A 203 9.16 -14.85 13.18
C GLY A 203 8.82 -14.84 14.66
N GLU A 204 7.54 -14.57 14.98
CA GLU A 204 7.02 -14.54 16.35
C GLU A 204 7.05 -15.92 17.01
N ALA A 205 6.68 -16.97 16.26
CA ALA A 205 6.76 -18.34 16.74
C ALA A 205 8.22 -18.75 16.99
N GLY A 206 9.13 -18.41 16.09
CA GLY A 206 10.56 -18.69 16.22
C GLY A 206 11.19 -18.01 17.43
N GLU A 207 10.91 -16.72 17.61
CA GLU A 207 11.39 -15.95 18.77
C GLU A 207 10.88 -16.53 20.09
N LYS A 208 9.58 -16.87 20.14
CA LYS A 208 8.99 -17.46 21.34
C LYS A 208 9.53 -18.85 21.64
N TYR A 209 9.68 -19.70 20.62
CA TYR A 209 10.28 -21.02 20.77
C TYR A 209 11.74 -20.93 21.24
N TYR A 210 12.51 -19.98 20.73
CA TYR A 210 13.89 -19.78 21.14
C TYR A 210 14.02 -19.44 22.64
N ARG A 211 13.11 -18.60 23.17
CA ARG A 211 13.07 -18.21 24.59
C ARG A 211 12.59 -19.35 25.50
N GLU A 212 11.51 -20.02 25.14
CA GLU A 212 10.82 -20.98 26.02
C GLU A 212 11.26 -22.44 25.82
N ARG A 213 11.91 -22.74 24.70
CA ARG A 213 12.33 -24.10 24.29
C ARG A 213 11.21 -25.15 24.32
N SER A 214 9.95 -24.71 24.16
CA SER A 214 8.79 -25.59 24.27
C SER A 214 7.64 -25.15 23.37
N ILE A 215 7.14 -26.10 22.56
CA ILE A 215 6.03 -25.89 21.61
C ILE A 215 4.71 -25.60 22.34
N LYS A 216 4.55 -26.05 23.59
CA LYS A 216 3.32 -25.83 24.38
C LYS A 216 3.00 -24.34 24.55
N TYR A 217 4.02 -23.49 24.60
CA TYR A 217 3.84 -22.03 24.73
C TYR A 217 3.44 -21.34 23.42
N LEU A 218 3.73 -21.95 22.27
CA LEU A 218 3.27 -21.47 20.96
C LEU A 218 1.77 -21.70 20.82
N ILE A 219 1.33 -22.93 21.11
CA ILE A 219 -0.09 -23.33 20.99
C ILE A 219 -0.97 -22.63 22.02
N ARG A 220 -0.42 -22.13 23.14
CA ARG A 220 -1.17 -21.35 24.13
C ARG A 220 -1.22 -19.86 23.83
N ASP A 221 -0.41 -19.37 22.89
CA ASP A 221 -0.33 -17.95 22.59
C ASP A 221 -1.54 -17.44 21.79
N THR A 222 -2.29 -16.50 22.37
CA THR A 222 -3.47 -15.93 21.72
C THR A 222 -3.11 -15.13 20.47
N TYR A 223 -1.98 -14.42 20.45
CA TYR A 223 -1.56 -13.63 19.31
C TYR A 223 -1.15 -14.52 18.14
N LEU A 224 -0.37 -15.58 18.36
CA LEU A 224 -0.01 -16.55 17.31
C LEU A 224 -1.25 -17.26 16.74
N LYS A 225 -2.20 -17.66 17.59
CA LYS A 225 -3.48 -18.23 17.11
C LYS A 225 -4.23 -17.26 16.22
N ARG A 226 -4.29 -15.98 16.60
CA ARG A 226 -4.99 -14.96 15.84
C ARG A 226 -4.27 -14.61 14.54
N LEU A 227 -2.94 -14.60 14.51
CA LEU A 227 -2.16 -14.46 13.28
C LEU A 227 -2.38 -15.65 12.34
N PHE A 228 -2.37 -16.87 12.86
CA PHE A 228 -2.65 -18.08 12.09
C PHE A 228 -4.09 -18.06 11.54
N PHE A 229 -5.07 -17.67 12.36
CA PHE A 229 -6.44 -17.52 11.91
C PHE A 229 -6.58 -16.43 10.84
N LEU A 230 -5.92 -15.28 11.02
CA LEU A 230 -5.87 -14.23 10.01
C LEU A 230 -5.27 -14.75 8.70
N LEU A 231 -4.19 -15.53 8.75
CA LEU A 231 -3.56 -16.12 7.56
C LEU A 231 -4.53 -17.02 6.80
N ILE A 232 -5.27 -17.90 7.50
CA ILE A 232 -6.30 -18.75 6.89
C ILE A 232 -7.39 -17.90 6.26
N ILE A 233 -7.93 -16.92 6.98
CA ILE A 233 -8.98 -16.04 6.44
C ILE A 233 -8.49 -15.31 5.20
N LEU A 234 -7.27 -14.77 5.22
CA LEU A 234 -6.69 -14.07 4.09
C LEU A 234 -6.54 -14.99 2.87
N ALA A 235 -6.06 -16.21 3.05
CA ALA A 235 -5.97 -17.20 1.98
C ALA A 235 -7.35 -17.60 1.45
N SER A 236 -8.37 -17.70 2.31
CA SER A 236 -9.73 -18.01 1.87
C SER A 236 -10.38 -16.87 1.09
N VAL A 237 -10.18 -15.61 1.50
CA VAL A 237 -10.82 -14.47 0.84
C VAL A 237 -10.17 -14.11 -0.50
N THR A 238 -8.98 -14.63 -0.84
CA THR A 238 -8.44 -14.46 -2.19
C THR A 238 -9.34 -15.11 -3.23
N LEU A 239 -10.07 -16.16 -2.88
CA LEU A 239 -11.05 -16.81 -3.75
C LEU A 239 -12.25 -15.90 -4.11
N ILE A 240 -12.41 -14.76 -3.43
CA ILE A 240 -13.42 -13.75 -3.74
C ILE A 240 -12.93 -12.87 -4.90
N ASN A 241 -12.77 -13.51 -6.05
CA ASN A 241 -12.49 -12.87 -7.33
C ASN A 241 -13.21 -13.64 -8.46
N PRO A 242 -13.37 -13.04 -9.65
CA PRO A 242 -14.14 -13.63 -10.76
C PRO A 242 -13.64 -14.98 -11.27
N TYR A 243 -12.40 -15.35 -10.94
CA TYR A 243 -11.75 -16.57 -11.37
C TYR A 243 -11.69 -17.63 -10.26
N GLY A 244 -11.93 -17.24 -9.00
CA GLY A 244 -11.89 -18.17 -7.85
C GLY A 244 -10.51 -18.73 -7.56
N VAL A 245 -9.44 -18.02 -7.94
CA VAL A 245 -8.02 -18.44 -7.80
C VAL A 245 -7.21 -17.43 -7.01
#